data_AF-A0A7S0W6V9-F1
#
_entry.id   AF-A0A7S0W6V9-F1
#
_cell.length_a   1.000
_cell.length_b   1.000
_cell.length_c   1.000
_cell.angle_alpha   90.00
_cell.angle_beta   90.00
_cell.angle_gamma   90.00
#
_symmetry.space_group_name_H-M   'P 1'
#
loop_
_entity.id
_entity.type
_entity.pdbx_description
1 polymer ?
#
loop_
_entity_poly.entity_id
_entity_poly.type
_entity_poly.pdbx_seq_one_letter_code
_entity_poly.pdbx_strand_id
1 'polypeptide(L)'
;REGDVRESCSVHFQTVDGTARAGRHYTHAAGKLTFAQNQTRTEIKVRVQDPHGDCVRQERTFFIVLSGTQPDGTQLGRKQQCAVSIFNDEEGLPDKLRAEWSRLRFPE
;
A
#
# COMPACT_ATOMS: atom_id res chain seq x y z
N ARG A 1 11.54 9.76 8.42
CA ARG A 1 12.41 10.95 8.41
C ARG A 1 13.60 10.66 9.33
N GLU A 2 14.80 10.96 8.85
CA GLU A 2 16.06 10.87 9.59
C GLU A 2 16.72 12.26 9.60
N GLY A 3 17.71 12.48 10.46
CA GLY A 3 18.41 13.77 10.58
C GLY A 3 17.73 14.74 11.54
N ASP A 4 17.85 16.05 11.28
CA ASP A 4 17.24 17.07 12.13
C ASP A 4 15.71 17.00 12.05
N VAL A 5 15.07 16.90 13.22
CA VAL A 5 13.61 16.80 13.39
C VAL A 5 12.99 18.06 14.01
N ARG A 6 13.79 19.10 14.26
CA ARG A 6 13.36 20.32 14.96
C ARG A 6 12.47 21.23 14.13
N GLU A 7 12.48 21.09 12.82
CA GLU A 7 11.59 21.84 11.92
C GLU A 7 10.57 20.93 11.24
N SER A 8 9.50 21.49 10.67
CA SER A 8 8.59 20.70 9.83
C SER A 8 9.17 20.48 8.44
N CYS A 9 8.95 19.32 7.84
CA CYS A 9 9.26 19.09 6.44
C CYS A 9 8.10 18.37 5.73
N SER A 10 8.09 18.37 4.41
CA SER A 10 7.10 17.64 3.63
C SER A 10 7.68 16.98 2.40
N VAL A 11 6.98 15.95 1.92
CA VAL A 11 7.32 15.18 0.73
C VAL A 11 6.05 14.82 -0.01
N HIS A 12 6.07 14.88 -1.34
CA HIS A 12 4.97 14.38 -2.16
C HIS A 12 5.07 12.87 -2.33
N PHE A 13 3.92 12.22 -2.44
CA PHE A 13 3.83 10.81 -2.81
C PHE A 13 2.79 10.62 -3.91
N GLN A 14 2.97 9.58 -4.72
CA GLN A 14 1.98 9.09 -5.65
C GLN A 14 2.10 7.58 -5.85
N THR A 15 0.99 6.93 -6.10
CA THR A 15 0.95 5.53 -6.55
C THR A 15 1.14 5.46 -8.06
N VAL A 16 1.99 4.55 -8.52
CA VAL A 16 2.28 4.33 -9.93
C VAL A 16 1.93 2.89 -10.28
N ASP A 17 1.22 2.72 -11.39
CA ASP A 17 0.84 1.40 -11.89
C ASP A 17 2.07 0.51 -12.14
N GLY A 18 1.90 -0.79 -11.90
CA GLY A 18 2.80 -1.84 -12.35
C GLY A 18 2.02 -2.90 -13.11
N THR A 19 2.03 -4.13 -12.60
CA THR A 19 1.08 -5.17 -13.02
C THR A 19 -0.28 -5.00 -12.37
N ALA A 20 -0.32 -4.43 -11.15
CA ALA A 20 -1.54 -3.89 -10.56
C ALA A 20 -1.88 -2.53 -11.22
N ARG A 21 -3.18 -2.30 -11.40
CA ARG A 21 -3.75 -1.13 -12.09
C ARG A 21 -4.71 -0.37 -11.20
N ALA A 22 -4.57 0.95 -11.14
CA ALA A 22 -5.51 1.81 -10.45
C ALA A 22 -6.95 1.64 -10.96
N GLY A 23 -7.93 1.71 -10.06
CA GLY A 23 -9.35 1.48 -10.34
C GLY A 23 -9.74 0.00 -10.46
N ARG A 24 -8.77 -0.89 -10.72
CA ARG A 24 -8.99 -2.34 -10.78
C ARG A 24 -8.49 -3.08 -9.55
N HIS A 25 -7.21 -2.88 -9.21
CA HIS A 25 -6.50 -3.60 -8.16
C HIS A 25 -6.29 -2.76 -6.89
N TYR A 26 -6.28 -1.43 -7.06
CA TYR A 26 -6.16 -0.47 -5.96
C TYR A 26 -6.74 0.88 -6.37
N THR A 27 -7.00 1.76 -5.42
CA THR A 27 -7.38 3.15 -5.71
C THR A 27 -6.13 4.02 -5.83
N HIS A 28 -5.98 4.76 -6.94
CA HIS A 28 -4.87 5.71 -7.09
C HIS A 28 -4.84 6.70 -5.93
N ALA A 29 -3.68 6.87 -5.31
CA ALA A 29 -3.47 7.80 -4.21
C ALA A 29 -2.26 8.67 -4.49
N ALA A 30 -2.42 9.98 -4.34
CA ALA A 30 -1.33 10.94 -4.39
C ALA A 30 -1.60 12.07 -3.40
N GLY A 31 -0.55 12.73 -2.93
CA GLY A 31 -0.70 13.81 -1.97
C GLY A 31 0.62 14.31 -1.42
N LYS A 32 0.51 15.09 -0.34
CA LYS A 32 1.64 15.62 0.41
C LYS A 32 1.64 15.05 1.81
N LEU A 33 2.77 14.47 2.21
CA LEU A 33 3.02 14.03 3.57
C LEU A 33 3.78 15.13 4.30
N THR A 34 3.21 15.60 5.41
CA THR A 34 3.85 16.57 6.29
C THR A 34 4.35 15.86 7.53
N PHE A 35 5.62 16.08 7.87
CA PHE A 35 6.21 15.71 9.14
C PHE A 35 6.25 16.97 10.00
N ALA A 36 5.47 16.99 11.08
CA ALA A 36 5.56 18.05 12.08
C ALA A 36 6.93 18.02 12.78
N GLN A 37 7.21 19.06 13.56
CA GLN A 37 8.35 19.07 14.46
C GLN A 37 8.32 17.81 15.35
N ASN A 38 9.48 17.17 15.52
CA ASN A 38 9.71 15.92 16.25
C ASN A 38 8.96 14.69 15.69
N GLN A 39 8.30 14.80 14.53
CA GLN A 39 7.66 13.67 13.89
C GLN A 39 8.60 12.98 12.90
N THR A 40 8.81 11.68 13.08
CA THR A 40 9.68 10.88 12.20
C THR A 40 8.92 9.90 11.30
N ARG A 41 7.64 9.65 11.59
CA ARG A 41 6.78 8.70 10.89
C ARG A 41 5.44 9.32 10.51
N THR A 42 4.96 8.96 9.32
CA THR A 42 3.63 9.26 8.79
C THR A 42 3.16 8.06 7.98
N GLU A 43 1.91 8.04 7.58
CA GLU A 43 1.29 6.90 6.91
C GLU A 43 0.63 7.30 5.60
N ILE A 44 0.80 6.46 4.59
CA ILE A 44 0.08 6.51 3.33
C ILE A 44 -0.99 5.43 3.38
N LYS A 45 -2.25 5.81 3.21
CA LYS A 45 -3.37 4.86 3.11
C LYS A 45 -3.74 4.66 1.65
N VAL A 46 -3.56 3.45 1.15
CA VAL A 46 -3.99 3.04 -0.20
C VAL A 46 -5.02 1.94 -0.04
N ARG A 47 -6.19 2.12 -0.67
CA ARG A 47 -7.23 1.10 -0.69
C ARG A 47 -6.89 0.06 -1.76
N VAL A 48 -6.76 -1.19 -1.35
CA VAL A 48 -6.66 -2.34 -2.26
C VAL A 48 -8.08 -2.85 -2.55
N GLN A 49 -8.34 -3.26 -3.79
CA GLN A 49 -9.62 -3.80 -4.22
C GLN A 49 -9.38 -4.82 -5.34
N ASP A 50 -10.05 -5.97 -5.32
CA ASP A 50 -9.94 -6.94 -6.42
C ASP A 50 -11.32 -7.50 -6.78
N PRO A 51 -12.19 -6.70 -7.41
CA PRO A 51 -13.55 -7.13 -7.75
C PRO A 51 -13.58 -8.21 -8.84
N HIS A 52 -12.48 -8.44 -9.55
CA HIS A 52 -12.39 -9.40 -10.66
C HIS A 52 -11.64 -10.69 -10.27
N GLY A 53 -11.05 -10.77 -9.09
CA GLY A 53 -10.24 -11.91 -8.65
C GLY A 53 -8.94 -12.07 -9.43
N ASP A 54 -8.40 -10.98 -9.98
CA ASP A 54 -7.17 -10.99 -10.77
C ASP A 54 -5.96 -11.42 -9.92
N CYS A 55 -5.98 -11.13 -8.62
CA CYS A 55 -4.92 -11.42 -7.66
C CYS A 55 -4.94 -12.87 -7.16
N VAL A 56 -6.04 -13.62 -7.42
CA VAL A 56 -6.15 -15.06 -7.13
C VAL A 56 -5.25 -15.86 -8.06
N ARG A 57 -5.16 -15.44 -9.33
CA ARG A 57 -4.42 -16.19 -10.35
C ARG A 57 -2.94 -15.80 -10.42
N GLN A 58 -2.63 -14.57 -10.04
CA GLN A 58 -1.28 -14.04 -10.16
C GLN A 58 -1.07 -12.87 -9.20
N GLU A 59 0.12 -12.78 -8.62
CA GLU A 59 0.56 -11.60 -7.87
C GLU A 59 0.51 -10.33 -8.74
N ARG A 60 0.02 -9.24 -8.15
CA ARG A 60 -0.09 -7.94 -8.80
C ARG A 60 0.68 -6.90 -8.00
N THR A 61 1.52 -6.12 -8.65
CA THR A 61 2.40 -5.14 -7.99
C THR A 61 2.14 -3.74 -8.52
N PHE A 62 2.03 -2.77 -7.62
CA PHE A 62 2.11 -1.33 -7.94
C PHE A 62 3.24 -0.71 -7.13
N PHE A 63 3.53 0.56 -7.39
CA PHE A 63 4.60 1.28 -6.73
C PHE A 63 4.08 2.51 -5.99
N ILE A 64 4.74 2.87 -4.90
CA ILE A 64 4.62 4.18 -4.26
C ILE A 64 5.92 4.92 -4.54
N VAL A 65 5.83 6.11 -5.14
CA VAL A 65 6.97 6.96 -5.48
C VAL A 65 6.89 8.24 -4.68
N LEU A 66 8.00 8.60 -4.02
CA LEU A 66 8.20 9.86 -3.33
C LEU A 66 8.86 10.87 -4.26
N SER A 67 8.43 12.12 -4.18
CA SER A 67 8.93 13.22 -4.99
C SER A 67 8.80 14.54 -4.23
N GLY A 68 9.41 15.62 -4.72
CA GLY A 68 9.22 16.99 -4.22
C GLY A 68 9.31 17.14 -2.70
N THR A 69 10.49 17.51 -2.20
CA THR A 69 10.71 17.78 -0.78
C THR A 69 10.66 19.27 -0.48
N GLN A 70 10.19 19.63 0.72
CA GLN A 70 10.25 21.00 1.25
C GLN A 70 10.60 20.96 2.74
N PRO A 71 11.32 21.97 3.28
CA PRO A 71 11.93 23.11 2.59
C PRO A 71 13.17 22.74 1.78
N ASP A 72 13.68 23.70 0.99
CA ASP A 72 14.92 23.56 0.24
C ASP A 72 16.07 23.11 1.14
N GLY A 73 16.86 22.14 0.68
CA GLY A 73 17.87 21.45 1.49
C GLY A 73 17.39 20.13 2.10
N THR A 74 16.08 19.86 2.13
CA THR A 74 15.56 18.52 2.43
C THR A 74 15.76 17.60 1.22
N GLN A 75 16.32 16.42 1.45
CA GLN A 75 16.58 15.44 0.39
C GLN A 75 15.78 14.16 0.60
N LEU A 76 15.41 13.52 -0.52
CA LEU A 76 14.87 12.17 -0.48
C LEU A 76 15.98 11.17 -0.12
N GLY A 77 15.66 10.20 0.74
CA GLY A 77 16.58 9.12 1.08
C GLY A 77 16.83 8.16 -0.08
N ARG A 78 17.57 7.07 0.16
CA ARG A 78 17.84 6.05 -0.88
C ARG A 78 16.59 5.31 -1.35
N LYS A 79 15.63 5.09 -0.45
CA LYS A 79 14.36 4.42 -0.75
C LYS A 79 13.29 5.45 -1.10
N GLN A 80 13.27 5.85 -2.36
CA GLN A 80 12.29 6.83 -2.90
C GLN A 80 11.12 6.14 -3.57
N GLN A 81 11.24 4.84 -3.84
CA GLN A 81 10.22 4.00 -4.41
C GLN A 81 10.06 2.74 -3.56
N CYS A 82 8.82 2.33 -3.34
CA CYS A 82 8.45 1.10 -2.67
C CYS A 82 7.52 0.29 -3.57
N ALA A 83 7.81 -1.00 -3.76
CA ALA A 83 6.89 -1.91 -4.42
C ALA A 83 5.86 -2.43 -3.42
N VAL A 84 4.59 -2.43 -3.81
CA VAL A 84 3.49 -2.99 -3.03
C VAL A 84 2.87 -4.12 -3.84
N SER A 85 3.00 -5.33 -3.33
CA SER A 85 2.42 -6.53 -3.92
C SER A 85 1.09 -6.88 -3.28
N ILE A 86 0.13 -7.20 -4.13
CA ILE A 86 -1.20 -7.71 -3.80
C ILE A 86 -1.19 -9.18 -4.17
N PHE A 87 -1.34 -10.04 -3.17
CA PHE A 87 -1.45 -11.49 -3.31
C PHE A 87 -2.75 -11.95 -2.66
N ASN A 88 -3.25 -13.10 -3.13
CA ASN A 88 -4.34 -13.80 -2.45
C ASN A 88 -3.77 -14.54 -1.24
N ASP A 89 -4.33 -14.31 -0.06
CA ASP A 89 -3.95 -14.98 1.18
C ASP A 89 -4.67 -16.33 1.38
N GLU A 90 -5.66 -16.64 0.53
CA GLU A 90 -6.33 -17.95 0.50
C GLU A 90 -5.54 -19.02 -0.28
N GLU A 91 -4.21 -19.10 -0.10
CA GLU A 91 -3.45 -20.24 -0.61
C GLU A 91 -3.68 -21.45 0.31
N GLY A 92 -4.74 -22.24 0.06
CA GLY A 92 -4.80 -23.62 0.56
C GLY A 92 -6.12 -24.20 1.10
N LEU A 93 -7.29 -23.86 0.57
CA LEU A 93 -8.45 -24.77 0.71
C LEU A 93 -9.03 -25.09 -0.67
N PRO A 94 -8.84 -26.32 -1.20
CA PRO A 94 -9.62 -26.76 -2.36
C PRO A 94 -11.12 -26.60 -2.04
N ASP A 95 -11.93 -26.20 -3.02
CA ASP A 95 -13.39 -25.94 -2.89
C ASP A 95 -14.17 -27.02 -2.12
N LYS A 96 -13.63 -28.23 -2.03
CA LYS A 96 -14.16 -29.34 -1.23
C LYS A 96 -14.20 -29.07 0.28
N LEU A 97 -13.30 -28.25 0.83
CA LEU A 97 -13.28 -27.92 2.28
C LEU A 97 -14.15 -26.71 2.63
N ARG A 98 -14.45 -25.85 1.65
CA ARG A 98 -15.35 -24.70 1.83
C ARG A 98 -16.81 -25.14 2.06
N ALA A 99 -17.19 -26.32 1.56
CA ALA A 99 -18.48 -26.94 1.81
C ALA A 99 -18.58 -27.56 3.22
N GLU A 100 -17.49 -28.01 3.83
CA GLU A 100 -17.51 -28.63 5.17
C GLU A 100 -17.61 -27.61 6.31
N TRP A 101 -17.06 -26.40 6.17
CA TRP A 101 -17.23 -25.35 7.17
C TRP A 101 -18.65 -24.77 7.23
N SER A 102 -19.42 -24.90 6.13
CA SER A 102 -20.86 -24.58 6.14
C SER A 102 -21.72 -25.60 6.89
N ARG A 103 -21.17 -26.79 7.21
CA ARG A 103 -21.84 -27.84 7.99
C ARG A 103 -21.50 -27.80 9.49
N LEU A 104 -20.43 -27.13 9.88
CA LEU A 104 -20.15 -26.81 11.28
C LEU A 104 -20.84 -25.50 11.68
N ARG A 105 -22.18 -25.49 11.60
CA ARG A 105 -22.97 -24.64 12.49
C ARG A 105 -22.81 -25.22 13.88
N PHE A 106 -22.13 -24.48 14.76
CA PHE A 106 -22.27 -24.73 16.20
C PHE A 106 -23.76 -24.58 16.55
N PRO A 107 -24.39 -25.56 17.23
CA PRO A 107 -25.69 -25.30 17.85
C PRO A 107 -25.53 -24.19 18.90
N GLU A 108 -26.59 -23.42 19.07
CA GLU A 108 -26.69 -22.22 19.93
C GLU A 108 -26.05 -22.36 21.32
#